data_AF-A0A950NL85-F1
#
_entry.id   AF-A0A950NL85-F1
#
_cell.length_a   1.000
_cell.length_b   1.000
_cell.length_c   1.000
_cell.angle_alpha   90.00
_cell.angle_beta   90.00
_cell.angle_gamma   90.00
#
_symmetry.space_group_name_H-M   'P 1'
#
loop_
_entity.id
_entity.type
_entity.pdbx_description
1 polymer ?
#
loop_
_entity_poly.entity_id
_entity_poly.type
_entity_poly.pdbx_seq_one_letter_code
_entity_poly.pdbx_strand_id
1 'polypeptide(L)'
;MRRLGLPLIAVLLVAAVLGVQVAAGGGNYVPRQPANPCVPRPIPPIQPQLEPLAEQIVLLGLNSAACRLGISRERLVLALADTRSLNRRAPAALKAGLRDAVDRLNRAGRLPKVSQLLPQALNQAALPGIVKTIIDAIPAPLVDSALPTAPLLRRTIDDLDVARLLHELNDPRQLNSAVQSAILHAALRQILDRLHP
;
A
#
# COMPACT_ATOMS: atom_id res chain seq x y z
N MET A 1 7.62 -60.69 -15.49
CA MET A 1 8.05 -60.12 -14.18
C MET A 1 8.55 -58.67 -14.27
N ARG A 2 9.24 -58.24 -15.35
CA ARG A 2 9.73 -56.84 -15.51
C ARG A 2 8.67 -55.73 -15.56
N ARG A 3 7.41 -56.02 -15.92
CA ARG A 3 6.33 -55.00 -16.05
C ARG A 3 5.72 -54.54 -14.71
N LEU A 4 5.92 -55.30 -13.63
CA LEU A 4 5.43 -54.96 -12.28
C LEU A 4 6.49 -54.29 -11.39
N GLY A 5 7.77 -54.36 -11.75
CA GLY A 5 8.84 -53.74 -10.95
C GLY A 5 8.83 -52.22 -11.00
N LEU A 6 8.56 -51.66 -12.19
CA LEU A 6 8.55 -50.22 -12.41
C LEU A 6 7.44 -49.48 -11.64
N PRO A 7 6.16 -49.95 -11.61
CA PRO A 7 5.14 -49.33 -10.78
C PRO A 7 5.43 -49.50 -9.28
N LEU A 8 6.02 -50.62 -8.86
CA LEU A 8 6.38 -50.82 -7.44
C LEU A 8 7.46 -49.84 -6.98
N ILE A 9 8.49 -49.62 -7.81
CA ILE A 9 9.55 -48.64 -7.53
C ILE A 9 8.95 -47.22 -7.47
N ALA A 10 8.05 -46.87 -8.38
CA ALA A 10 7.38 -45.57 -8.36
C ALA A 10 6.57 -45.33 -7.07
N VAL A 11 5.80 -46.33 -6.62
CA VAL A 11 5.04 -46.26 -5.36
C VAL A 11 5.99 -46.08 -4.17
N LEU A 12 7.10 -46.83 -4.12
CA LEU A 12 8.12 -46.71 -3.08
C LEU A 12 8.73 -45.31 -3.02
N LEU A 13 9.06 -44.73 -4.18
CA LEU A 13 9.62 -43.37 -4.24
C LEU A 13 8.61 -42.32 -3.77
N VAL A 14 7.32 -42.43 -4.16
CA VAL A 14 6.27 -41.53 -3.68
C VAL A 14 6.08 -41.66 -2.17
N ALA A 15 6.00 -42.88 -1.66
CA ALA A 15 5.87 -43.14 -0.22
C ALA A 15 7.08 -42.58 0.56
N ALA A 16 8.29 -42.71 0.03
CA ALA A 16 9.49 -42.14 0.63
C ALA A 16 9.42 -40.61 0.71
N VAL A 17 9.02 -39.93 -0.37
CA VAL A 17 8.86 -38.46 -0.38
C VAL A 17 7.78 -38.00 0.60
N LEU A 18 6.63 -38.68 0.62
CA LEU A 18 5.54 -38.36 1.56
C LEU A 18 5.98 -38.59 3.02
N GLY A 19 6.71 -39.67 3.30
CA GLY A 19 7.27 -39.96 4.62
C GLY A 19 8.22 -38.85 5.09
N VAL A 20 9.11 -38.38 4.22
CA VAL A 20 10.00 -37.24 4.52
C VAL A 20 9.20 -35.96 4.81
N GLN A 21 8.17 -35.65 4.02
CA GLN A 21 7.35 -34.46 4.25
C GLN A 21 6.57 -34.51 5.56
N VAL A 22 6.00 -35.68 5.89
CA VAL A 22 5.29 -35.86 7.17
C VAL A 22 6.25 -35.77 8.35
N ALA A 23 7.42 -36.42 8.26
CA ALA A 23 8.47 -36.35 9.29
C ALA A 23 9.03 -34.94 9.47
N ALA A 24 9.11 -34.13 8.41
CA ALA A 24 9.49 -32.72 8.45
C ALA A 24 8.38 -31.79 8.97
N GLY A 25 7.27 -32.35 9.47
CA GLY A 25 6.18 -31.58 10.06
C GLY A 25 5.07 -31.17 9.09
N GLY A 26 5.08 -31.66 7.85
CA GLY A 26 4.04 -31.39 6.86
C GLY A 26 2.64 -31.89 7.27
N GLY A 27 2.55 -32.89 8.16
CA GLY A 27 1.28 -33.39 8.70
C GLY A 27 0.68 -32.54 9.83
N ASN A 28 1.47 -31.65 10.44
CA ASN A 28 1.08 -30.85 11.61
C ASN A 28 0.89 -29.38 11.26
N TYR A 29 0.50 -29.06 10.03
CA TYR A 29 0.23 -27.69 9.62
C TYR A 29 -1.00 -27.16 10.39
N VAL A 30 -0.74 -26.32 11.39
CA VAL A 30 -1.77 -25.52 12.06
C VAL A 30 -1.66 -24.11 11.49
N PRO A 31 -2.68 -23.59 10.77
CA PRO A 31 -2.67 -22.22 10.29
C PRO A 31 -2.47 -21.29 11.49
N ARG A 32 -1.40 -20.48 11.47
CA ARG A 32 -1.23 -19.47 12.53
C ARG A 32 -2.41 -18.52 12.49
N GLN A 33 -2.92 -18.19 13.66
CA GLN A 33 -3.97 -17.20 13.75
C GLN A 33 -3.47 -15.87 13.16
N PRO A 34 -4.28 -15.20 12.32
CA PRO A 34 -3.93 -13.90 11.78
C PRO A 34 -3.60 -12.92 12.90
N ALA A 35 -2.60 -12.07 12.67
CA ALA A 35 -2.20 -11.08 13.65
C ALA A 35 -3.35 -10.10 13.93
N ASN A 36 -3.56 -9.75 15.20
CA ASN A 36 -4.57 -8.78 15.58
C ASN A 36 -4.23 -7.40 14.94
N PRO A 37 -5.11 -6.82 14.11
CA PRO A 37 -4.86 -5.54 13.45
C PRO A 37 -4.99 -4.34 14.39
N CYS A 38 -5.68 -4.50 15.52
CA CYS A 38 -5.90 -3.44 16.51
C CYS A 38 -4.72 -3.26 17.48
N VAL A 39 -3.77 -4.19 17.52
CA VAL A 39 -2.60 -4.08 18.39
C VAL A 39 -1.55 -3.19 17.73
N PRO A 40 -1.11 -2.08 18.36
CA PRO A 40 -0.06 -1.24 17.84
C PRO A 40 1.23 -2.04 17.66
N ARG A 41 1.88 -1.87 16.50
CA ARG A 41 3.21 -2.41 16.23
C ARG A 41 4.26 -1.32 16.19
N PRO A 42 5.50 -1.61 16.61
CA PRO A 42 6.63 -0.71 16.43
C PRO A 42 6.77 -0.34 14.96
N ILE A 43 7.01 0.94 14.69
CA ILE A 43 7.27 1.43 13.34
C ILE A 43 8.79 1.32 13.13
N PRO A 44 9.26 0.49 12.19
CA PRO A 44 10.69 0.38 11.91
C PRO A 44 11.23 1.71 11.36
N PRO A 45 12.56 1.93 11.41
CA PRO A 45 13.18 3.06 10.73
C PRO A 45 12.84 3.03 9.24
N ILE A 46 12.41 4.17 8.70
CA ILE A 46 12.03 4.31 7.29
C ILE A 46 13.16 5.06 6.59
N GLN A 47 13.62 4.54 5.46
CA GLN A 47 14.56 5.26 4.62
C GLN A 47 13.84 6.48 4.01
N PRO A 48 14.53 7.63 3.83
CA PRO A 48 13.92 8.83 3.27
C PRO A 48 13.72 8.69 1.75
N GLN A 49 12.88 7.75 1.34
CA GLN A 49 12.55 7.43 -0.04
C GLN A 49 11.04 7.26 -0.18
N LEU A 50 10.50 7.53 -1.37
CA LEU A 50 9.06 7.51 -1.62
C LEU A 50 8.43 6.12 -1.44
N GLU A 51 9.06 5.08 -1.99
CA GLU A 51 8.51 3.72 -1.98
C GLU A 51 8.39 3.11 -0.58
N PRO A 52 9.46 3.09 0.24
CA PRO A 52 9.39 2.62 1.63
C PRO A 52 8.40 3.40 2.49
N LEU A 53 8.25 4.71 2.24
CA LEU A 53 7.27 5.53 2.93
C LEU A 53 5.83 5.14 2.53
N ALA A 54 5.57 5.01 1.23
CA ALA A 54 4.27 4.62 0.71
C ALA A 54 3.86 3.22 1.20
N GLU A 55 4.76 2.25 1.14
CA GLU A 55 4.53 0.90 1.67
C GLU A 55 4.16 0.95 3.16
N GLN A 56 4.92 1.70 3.96
CA GLN A 56 4.67 1.82 5.39
C GLN A 56 3.32 2.48 5.69
N ILE A 57 2.93 3.51 4.94
CA ILE A 57 1.61 4.17 5.06
C ILE A 57 0.50 3.17 4.73
N VAL A 58 0.63 2.42 3.62
CA VAL A 58 -0.37 1.43 3.21
C VAL A 58 -0.49 0.32 4.24
N LEU A 59 0.62 -0.25 4.72
CA LEU A 59 0.59 -1.32 5.72
C LEU A 59 -0.02 -0.88 7.06
N LEU A 60 0.31 0.33 7.53
CA LEU A 60 -0.30 0.89 8.74
C LEU A 60 -1.78 1.20 8.52
N GLY A 61 -2.12 1.73 7.35
CA GLY A 61 -3.49 2.10 7.00
C GLY A 61 -4.41 0.89 6.87
N LEU A 62 -3.94 -0.19 6.24
CA LEU A 62 -4.67 -1.46 6.17
C LEU A 62 -4.90 -2.08 7.56
N ASN A 63 -3.94 -1.97 8.48
CA ASN A 63 -4.14 -2.43 9.86
C ASN A 63 -5.22 -1.62 10.57
N SER A 64 -5.15 -0.28 10.48
CA SER A 64 -6.14 0.60 11.11
C SER A 64 -7.54 0.42 10.50
N ALA A 65 -7.64 0.25 9.18
CA ALA A 65 -8.88 -0.07 8.48
C ALA A 65 -9.45 -1.43 8.89
N ALA A 66 -8.62 -2.47 8.93
CA ALA A 66 -9.02 -3.82 9.34
C ALA A 66 -9.54 -3.83 10.79
N CYS A 67 -8.87 -3.09 11.70
CA CYS A 67 -9.32 -2.91 13.07
C CYS A 67 -10.71 -2.26 13.13
N ARG A 68 -10.95 -1.18 12.38
CA ARG A 68 -12.26 -0.49 12.31
C ARG A 68 -13.37 -1.38 11.72
N LEU A 69 -13.01 -2.28 10.82
CA LEU A 69 -13.94 -3.22 10.20
C LEU A 69 -14.17 -4.49 11.03
N GLY A 70 -13.39 -4.71 12.10
CA GLY A 70 -13.48 -5.91 12.94
C GLY A 70 -13.06 -7.20 12.23
N ILE A 71 -12.17 -7.11 11.23
CA ILE A 71 -11.67 -8.26 10.45
C ILE A 71 -10.15 -8.30 10.48
N SER A 72 -9.53 -9.44 10.15
CA SER A 72 -8.07 -9.49 10.00
C SER A 72 -7.60 -8.70 8.78
N ARG A 73 -6.34 -8.25 8.79
CA ARG A 73 -5.71 -7.57 7.65
C ARG A 73 -5.73 -8.48 6.41
N GLU A 74 -5.48 -9.76 6.60
CA GLU A 74 -5.44 -10.76 5.53
C GLU A 74 -6.82 -10.91 4.89
N ARG A 75 -7.89 -10.92 5.70
CA ARG A 75 -9.27 -10.93 5.20
C ARG A 75 -9.63 -9.64 4.48
N LEU A 76 -9.14 -8.49 4.96
CA LEU A 76 -9.31 -7.22 4.26
C LEU A 76 -8.60 -7.25 2.89
N VAL A 77 -7.34 -7.67 2.83
CA VAL A 77 -6.58 -7.77 1.57
C VAL A 77 -7.26 -8.72 0.59
N LEU A 78 -7.75 -9.87 1.05
CA LEU A 78 -8.54 -10.78 0.22
C LEU A 78 -9.83 -10.12 -0.30
N ALA A 79 -10.54 -9.36 0.54
CA ALA A 79 -11.73 -8.63 0.11
C ALA A 79 -11.42 -7.48 -0.85
N LEU A 80 -10.20 -6.93 -0.83
CA LEU A 80 -9.74 -5.93 -1.81
C LEU A 80 -9.45 -6.54 -3.18
N ALA A 81 -9.10 -7.83 -3.24
CA ALA A 81 -8.91 -8.56 -4.50
C ALA A 81 -10.22 -8.93 -5.19
N ASP A 82 -11.34 -8.98 -4.45
CA ASP A 82 -12.69 -9.13 -4.99
C ASP A 82 -13.61 -8.09 -4.37
N THR A 83 -13.63 -6.87 -4.93
CA THR A 83 -14.32 -5.74 -4.29
C THR A 83 -15.85 -5.89 -4.25
N ARG A 84 -16.42 -6.89 -4.95
CA ARG A 84 -17.84 -7.29 -4.80
C ARG A 84 -18.16 -7.83 -3.41
N SER A 85 -17.18 -8.47 -2.76
CA SER A 85 -17.31 -8.99 -1.38
C SER A 85 -16.99 -7.95 -0.31
N LEU A 86 -16.56 -6.75 -0.71
CA LEU A 86 -16.06 -5.73 0.19
C LEU A 86 -17.22 -5.04 0.94
N ASN A 87 -17.02 -4.84 2.25
CA ASN A 87 -18.01 -4.17 3.09
C ASN A 87 -18.26 -2.74 2.61
N ARG A 88 -19.51 -2.27 2.60
CA ARG A 88 -19.86 -0.86 2.29
C ARG A 88 -19.14 0.18 3.16
N ARG A 89 -18.70 -0.20 4.36
CA ARG A 89 -17.90 0.64 5.27
C ARG A 89 -16.41 0.68 4.91
N ALA A 90 -15.93 -0.20 4.02
CA ALA A 90 -14.52 -0.35 3.72
C ALA A 90 -13.87 0.88 3.08
N PRO A 91 -14.48 1.61 2.12
CA PRO A 91 -13.85 2.81 1.57
C PRO A 91 -13.58 3.87 2.65
N ALA A 92 -14.56 4.09 3.53
CA ALA A 92 -14.43 5.01 4.66
C ALA A 92 -13.39 4.53 5.68
N ALA A 93 -13.37 3.22 5.99
CA ALA A 93 -12.40 2.63 6.91
C ALA A 93 -10.96 2.70 6.36
N LEU A 94 -10.78 2.48 5.06
CA LEU A 94 -9.49 2.61 4.37
C LEU A 94 -8.99 4.05 4.37
N LYS A 95 -9.86 5.00 4.00
CA LYS A 95 -9.53 6.43 4.06
C LYS A 95 -9.13 6.87 5.47
N ALA A 96 -9.91 6.48 6.47
CA ALA A 96 -9.60 6.74 7.87
C ALA A 96 -8.31 6.03 8.33
N GLY A 97 -8.05 4.82 7.82
CA GLY A 97 -6.83 4.08 8.12
C GLY A 97 -5.58 4.75 7.57
N LEU A 98 -5.61 5.21 6.31
CA LEU A 98 -4.51 5.96 5.71
C LEU A 98 -4.22 7.26 6.47
N ARG A 99 -5.26 7.99 6.91
CA ARG A 99 -5.09 9.18 7.77
C ARG A 99 -4.40 8.84 9.09
N ASP A 100 -4.87 7.79 9.76
CA ASP A 100 -4.28 7.32 11.02
C ASP A 100 -2.83 6.87 10.84
N ALA A 101 -2.49 6.26 9.70
CA ALA A 101 -1.12 5.89 9.37
C ALA A 101 -0.19 7.13 9.28
N VAL A 102 -0.60 8.17 8.57
CA VAL A 102 0.15 9.43 8.48
C VAL A 102 0.30 10.07 9.86
N ASP A 103 -0.78 10.14 10.63
CA ASP A 103 -0.76 10.72 11.97
C ASP A 103 0.18 9.94 12.92
N ARG A 104 0.19 8.61 12.84
CA ARG A 104 1.10 7.76 13.62
C ARG A 104 2.56 7.95 13.21
N LEU A 105 2.85 8.03 11.92
CA LEU A 105 4.20 8.31 11.43
C LEU A 105 4.69 9.69 11.87
N ASN A 106 3.81 10.69 11.83
CA ASN A 106 4.11 12.04 12.29
C ASN A 106 4.43 12.06 13.80
N ARG A 107 3.57 11.45 14.62
CA ARG A 107 3.79 11.34 16.07
C ARG A 107 5.06 10.59 16.43
N ALA A 108 5.45 9.61 15.61
CA ALA A 108 6.68 8.85 15.80
C ALA A 108 7.94 9.57 15.26
N GLY A 109 7.81 10.76 14.68
CA GLY A 109 8.93 11.47 14.04
C GLY A 109 9.54 10.70 12.86
N ARG A 110 8.73 9.87 12.19
CA ARG A 110 9.18 8.98 11.09
C ARG A 110 8.83 9.48 9.70
N LEU A 111 8.13 10.61 9.58
CA LEU A 111 7.90 11.23 8.28
C LEU A 111 9.16 11.94 7.80
N PRO A 112 9.70 11.57 6.62
CA PRO A 112 10.79 12.32 6.01
C PRO A 112 10.29 13.70 5.61
N LYS A 113 11.22 14.64 5.47
CA LYS A 113 10.90 15.99 5.01
C LYS A 113 10.60 15.98 3.52
N VAL A 114 9.74 16.90 3.05
CA VAL A 114 9.39 16.96 1.62
C VAL A 114 10.63 17.20 0.77
N SER A 115 11.57 18.03 1.23
CA SER A 115 12.85 18.25 0.57
C SER A 115 13.68 16.98 0.32
N GLN A 116 13.53 15.95 1.17
CA GLN A 116 14.23 14.66 1.02
C GLN A 116 13.58 13.75 -0.03
N LEU A 117 12.26 13.91 -0.24
CA LEU A 117 11.49 13.12 -1.19
C LEU A 117 11.40 13.79 -2.57
N LEU A 118 11.54 15.10 -2.62
CA LEU A 118 11.36 15.94 -3.80
C LEU A 118 12.22 15.50 -4.99
N PRO A 119 13.53 15.17 -4.84
CA PRO A 119 14.33 14.75 -5.98
C PRO A 119 13.80 13.48 -6.66
N GLN A 120 13.35 12.51 -5.86
CA GLN A 120 12.76 11.27 -6.38
C GLN A 120 11.42 11.54 -7.06
N ALA A 121 10.59 12.39 -6.47
CA ALA A 121 9.31 12.79 -7.06
C ALA A 121 9.50 13.51 -8.40
N LEU A 122 10.46 14.43 -8.50
CA LEU A 122 10.77 15.16 -9.72
C LEU A 122 11.36 14.24 -10.80
N ASN A 123 12.15 13.24 -10.42
CA ASN A 123 12.67 12.26 -11.36
C ASN A 123 11.56 11.38 -11.95
N GLN A 124 10.58 10.99 -11.13
CA GLN A 124 9.42 10.21 -11.58
C GLN A 124 8.37 11.05 -12.33
N ALA A 125 8.34 12.36 -12.10
CA ALA A 125 7.43 13.26 -12.80
C ALA A 125 7.87 13.50 -14.26
N ALA A 126 6.90 13.44 -15.18
CA ALA A 126 7.07 13.79 -16.59
C ALA A 126 7.11 15.32 -16.81
N LEU A 127 7.93 16.03 -16.04
CA LEU A 127 8.12 17.47 -16.17
C LEU A 127 9.23 17.80 -17.18
N PRO A 128 9.12 18.92 -17.92
CA PRO A 128 10.21 19.45 -18.72
C PRO A 128 11.45 19.71 -17.85
N GLY A 129 12.65 19.45 -18.38
CA GLY A 129 13.91 19.57 -17.62
C GLY A 129 14.11 20.94 -16.96
N ILE A 130 13.71 22.02 -17.65
CA ILE A 130 13.81 23.40 -17.15
C ILE A 130 13.01 23.60 -15.86
N VAL A 131 11.81 23.01 -15.77
CA VAL A 131 10.97 23.11 -14.57
C VAL A 131 11.58 22.36 -13.41
N LYS A 132 12.21 21.20 -13.66
CA LYS A 132 12.93 20.43 -12.64
C LYS A 132 14.08 21.25 -12.06
N THR A 133 14.87 21.93 -12.90
CA THR A 133 15.98 22.78 -12.46
C THR A 133 15.53 23.94 -11.59
N ILE A 134 14.41 24.58 -11.92
CA ILE A 134 13.87 25.70 -11.12
C ILE A 134 13.40 25.21 -9.75
N ILE A 135 12.73 24.05 -9.68
CA ILE A 135 12.25 23.49 -8.42
C ILE A 135 13.42 23.01 -7.54
N ASP A 136 14.46 22.39 -8.14
CA ASP A 136 15.67 21.98 -7.43
C ASP A 136 16.48 23.15 -6.86
N ALA A 137 16.35 24.35 -7.46
CA ALA A 137 17.01 25.55 -6.97
C ALA A 137 16.37 26.13 -5.68
N ILE A 138 15.20 25.63 -5.27
CA ILE A 138 14.51 26.13 -4.06
C ILE A 138 15.18 25.54 -2.81
N PRO A 139 15.63 26.38 -1.84
CA PRO A 139 16.22 25.90 -0.60
C PRO A 139 15.31 24.96 0.19
N ALA A 140 15.85 23.81 0.61
CA ALA A 140 15.14 22.81 1.41
C ALA A 140 14.40 23.37 2.64
N PRO A 141 14.95 24.32 3.44
CA PRO A 141 14.24 24.88 4.59
C PRO A 141 12.96 25.63 4.20
N LEU A 142 12.94 26.27 3.03
CA LEU A 142 11.77 26.98 2.53
C LEU A 142 10.70 25.99 2.07
N VAL A 143 11.10 24.92 1.37
CA VAL A 143 10.19 23.83 0.97
C VAL A 143 9.56 23.19 2.20
N ASP A 144 10.36 22.84 3.21
CA ASP A 144 9.88 22.13 4.39
C ASP A 144 8.98 22.99 5.28
N SER A 145 9.22 24.31 5.31
CA SER A 145 8.38 25.26 6.05
C SER A 145 7.07 25.55 5.34
N ALA A 146 7.10 25.63 4.01
CA ALA A 146 5.91 25.90 3.18
C ALA A 146 5.03 24.66 3.00
N LEU A 147 5.63 23.47 2.95
CA LEU A 147 4.96 22.19 2.66
C LEU A 147 5.36 21.14 3.71
N PRO A 148 4.78 21.20 4.93
CA PRO A 148 4.98 20.16 5.92
C PRO A 148 4.39 18.82 5.42
N THR A 149 5.18 17.74 5.52
CA THR A 149 4.84 16.42 4.95
C THR A 149 3.51 15.88 5.46
N ALA A 150 3.25 15.98 6.77
CA ALA A 150 2.03 15.44 7.38
C ALA A 150 0.74 16.12 6.86
N PRO A 151 0.59 17.46 6.92
CA PRO A 151 -0.55 18.15 6.34
C PRO A 151 -0.75 17.88 4.85
N LEU A 152 0.35 17.83 4.07
CA LEU A 152 0.29 17.51 2.64
C LEU A 152 -0.30 16.11 2.42
N LEU A 153 0.27 15.07 3.06
CA LEU A 153 -0.22 13.70 2.93
C LEU A 153 -1.66 13.55 3.41
N ARG A 154 -2.04 14.23 4.50
CA ARG A 154 -3.41 14.21 5.01
C ARG A 154 -4.38 14.79 3.98
N ARG A 155 -4.04 15.91 3.36
CA ARG A 155 -4.87 16.53 2.33
C ARG A 155 -4.97 15.66 1.07
N THR A 156 -3.88 15.06 0.62
CA THR A 156 -3.91 14.10 -0.49
C THR A 156 -4.84 12.91 -0.20
N ILE A 157 -4.84 12.39 1.03
CA ILE A 157 -5.77 11.32 1.43
C ILE A 157 -7.21 11.86 1.48
N ASP A 158 -7.43 13.09 1.92
CA ASP A 158 -8.75 13.73 1.97
C ASP A 158 -9.36 13.88 0.58
N ASP A 159 -8.54 14.17 -0.43
CA ASP A 159 -8.98 14.35 -1.82
C ASP A 159 -9.15 13.01 -2.56
N LEU A 160 -8.64 11.90 -2.00
CA LEU A 160 -8.75 10.56 -2.59
C LEU A 160 -10.20 10.04 -2.54
N ASP A 161 -10.75 9.71 -3.71
CA ASP A 161 -12.00 8.95 -3.83
C ASP A 161 -11.71 7.44 -3.79
N VAL A 162 -11.59 6.93 -2.56
CA VAL A 162 -11.30 5.52 -2.30
C VAL A 162 -12.42 4.62 -2.84
N ALA A 163 -13.68 5.07 -2.84
CA ALA A 163 -14.80 4.27 -3.33
C ALA A 163 -14.69 4.03 -4.83
N ARG A 164 -14.35 5.08 -5.58
CA ARG A 164 -14.09 4.99 -7.02
C ARG A 164 -12.90 4.07 -7.33
N LEU A 165 -11.77 4.24 -6.63
CA LEU A 165 -10.58 3.41 -6.83
C LEU A 165 -10.85 1.91 -6.59
N LEU A 166 -11.64 1.60 -5.55
CA LEU A 166 -12.05 0.21 -5.27
C LEU A 166 -12.97 -0.37 -6.33
N HIS A 167 -13.77 0.45 -6.98
CA HIS A 167 -14.62 0.00 -8.08
C HIS A 167 -13.78 -0.39 -9.31
N GLU A 168 -12.73 0.38 -9.59
CA GLU A 168 -11.86 0.21 -10.77
C GLU A 168 -10.78 -0.87 -10.56
N LEU A 169 -10.50 -1.26 -9.32
CA LEU A 169 -9.50 -2.29 -8.96
C LEU A 169 -9.82 -3.70 -9.51
N ASN A 170 -11.08 -4.02 -9.83
CA ASN A 170 -11.45 -5.34 -10.37
C ASN A 170 -11.15 -5.51 -11.86
N ASP A 171 -10.77 -4.43 -12.57
CA ASP A 171 -10.47 -4.48 -13.99
C ASP A 171 -9.13 -3.75 -14.26
N PRO A 172 -8.01 -4.49 -14.42
CA PRO A 172 -6.67 -3.91 -14.56
C PRO A 172 -6.57 -2.88 -15.68
N ARG A 173 -7.40 -3.01 -16.73
CA ARG A 173 -7.46 -2.06 -17.85
C ARG A 173 -8.15 -0.75 -17.47
N GLN A 174 -9.13 -0.80 -16.57
CA GLN A 174 -9.83 0.39 -16.07
C GLN A 174 -9.01 1.11 -15.00
N LEU A 175 -8.29 0.37 -14.13
CA LEU A 175 -7.46 0.95 -13.06
C LEU A 175 -6.45 1.97 -13.59
N ASN A 176 -5.69 1.63 -14.64
CA ASN A 176 -4.73 2.56 -15.23
C ASN A 176 -5.41 3.81 -15.81
N SER A 177 -6.52 3.64 -16.53
CA SER A 177 -7.27 4.76 -17.11
C SER A 177 -7.82 5.69 -16.03
N ALA A 178 -8.24 5.13 -14.91
CA ALA A 178 -8.93 5.88 -13.89
C ALA A 178 -8.00 6.56 -12.90
N VAL A 179 -6.89 5.92 -12.52
CA VAL A 179 -5.79 6.57 -11.81
C VAL A 179 -5.29 7.76 -12.62
N GLN A 180 -5.09 7.59 -13.93
CA GLN A 180 -4.69 8.67 -14.81
C GLN A 180 -5.75 9.79 -14.86
N SER A 181 -7.04 9.45 -14.97
CA SER A 181 -8.13 10.42 -14.97
C SER A 181 -8.27 11.20 -13.65
N ALA A 182 -8.02 10.54 -12.51
CA ALA A 182 -8.10 11.13 -11.18
C ALA A 182 -6.94 12.10 -10.95
N ILE A 183 -5.72 11.72 -11.35
CA ILE A 183 -4.54 12.60 -11.34
C ILE A 183 -4.79 13.83 -12.22
N LEU A 184 -5.33 13.62 -13.42
CA LEU A 184 -5.61 14.71 -14.37
C LEU A 184 -6.68 15.66 -13.82
N HIS A 185 -7.76 15.14 -13.23
CA HIS A 185 -8.80 15.95 -12.58
C HIS A 185 -8.29 16.73 -11.37
N ALA A 186 -7.48 16.11 -10.51
CA ALA A 186 -6.89 16.77 -9.34
C ALA A 186 -5.97 17.92 -9.77
N ALA A 187 -5.11 17.67 -10.76
CA ALA A 187 -4.24 18.70 -11.33
C ALA A 187 -5.05 19.86 -11.95
N LEU A 188 -6.11 19.55 -12.70
CA LEU A 188 -6.93 20.56 -13.38
C LEU A 188 -7.72 21.43 -12.39
N ARG A 189 -8.29 20.83 -11.33
CA ARG A 189 -8.94 21.60 -10.24
C ARG A 189 -7.96 22.51 -9.52
N GLN A 190 -6.77 22.01 -9.22
CA GLN A 190 -5.77 22.79 -8.50
C GLN A 190 -5.26 23.99 -9.34
N ILE A 191 -5.25 23.85 -10.67
CA ILE A 191 -4.98 24.96 -11.60
C ILE A 191 -6.16 25.94 -11.63
N LEU A 192 -7.40 25.45 -11.67
CA LEU A 192 -8.61 26.30 -11.70
C LEU A 192 -8.82 27.09 -10.41
N ASP A 193 -8.62 26.48 -9.23
CA ASP A 193 -8.69 27.15 -7.93
C ASP A 193 -7.62 28.23 -7.73
N ARG A 194 -6.55 28.20 -8.54
CA ARG A 194 -5.49 29.23 -8.55
C ARG A 194 -5.76 30.35 -9.56
N LEU A 195 -6.64 30.12 -10.54
CA LEU A 195 -6.99 31.07 -11.60
C LEU A 195 -8.25 31.89 -11.28
N HIS A 196 -9.06 31.46 -10.31
CA HIS A 196 -10.08 32.30 -9.70
C HIS A 196 -9.61 32.79 -8.32
N PRO A 197 -9.27 34.10 -8.17
CA PRO A 197 -9.01 34.70 -6.86
C PRO A 197 -10.27 34.82 -5.99
#